data_AF-A0A0M8KNG5-F1
#
_entry.id   AF-A0A0M8KNG5-F1
#
_cell.length_a   1.000
_cell.length_b   1.000
_cell.length_c   1.000
_cell.angle_alpha   90.00
_cell.angle_beta   90.00
_cell.angle_gamma   90.00
#
_symmetry.space_group_name_H-M   'P 1'
#
loop_
_entity.id
_entity.type
_entity.pdbx_description
1 polymer ?
#
loop_
_entity_poly.entity_id
_entity_poly.type
_entity_poly.pdbx_seq_one_letter_code
_entity_poly.pdbx_strand_id
1 'polypeptide(L)'
;MAERRIGIIVNGATGRMGYRQHLVRSLLAIRDQGGVEIADGDRLVPDLLLVGRNEEKLRTIAERHDLKNWTTDVDEALANSPRLCAR
;
A
#
# COMPACT_ATOMS: atom_id res chain seq x y z
N MET A 1 22.77 6.11 -1.63
CA MET A 1 21.49 5.54 -2.05
C MET A 1 20.87 4.88 -0.83
N ALA A 2 19.84 5.50 -0.27
CA ALA A 2 19.06 4.95 0.82
C ALA A 2 17.66 4.55 0.34
N GLU A 3 17.06 3.57 1.02
CA GLU A 3 15.65 3.24 0.85
C GLU A 3 14.80 4.11 1.77
N ARG A 4 13.84 4.83 1.20
CA ARG A 4 12.84 5.62 1.93
C ARG A 4 11.48 5.02 1.71
N ARG A 5 10.70 4.83 2.79
CA ARG A 5 9.33 4.32 2.69
C ARG A 5 8.33 5.45 2.59
N ILE A 6 7.31 5.27 1.75
CA ILE A 6 6.14 6.13 1.68
C ILE A 6 4.89 5.34 2.03
N GLY A 7 4.19 5.77 3.08
CA GLY A 7 2.91 5.18 3.46
C GLY A 7 1.81 5.61 2.49
N ILE A 8 1.10 4.65 1.89
CA ILE A 8 -0.01 4.90 0.97
C ILE A 8 -1.24 4.13 1.44
N ILE A 9 -2.33 4.87 1.68
CA ILE A 9 -3.64 4.31 2.01
C ILE A 9 -4.40 4.04 0.70
N VAL A 10 -4.73 2.77 0.44
CA VAL A 10 -5.41 2.33 -0.78
C VAL A 10 -6.87 2.00 -0.46
N ASN A 11 -7.71 3.03 -0.42
CA ASN A 11 -9.16 2.84 -0.28
C ASN A 11 -9.79 2.46 -1.62
N GLY A 12 -10.45 1.30 -1.68
CA GLY A 12 -11.06 0.77 -2.91
C GLY A 12 -10.22 -0.30 -3.62
N ALA A 13 -9.22 -0.86 -2.95
CA ALA A 13 -8.39 -1.96 -3.44
C ALA A 13 -9.19 -3.22 -3.81
N THR A 14 -10.39 -3.41 -3.26
CA THR A 14 -11.27 -4.55 -3.58
C THR A 14 -12.08 -4.37 -4.86
N GLY A 15 -12.10 -3.16 -5.44
CA GLY A 15 -12.81 -2.86 -6.69
C GLY A 15 -12.09 -3.42 -7.91
N ARG A 16 -12.81 -3.63 -9.02
CA ARG A 16 -12.25 -4.23 -10.25
C ARG A 16 -11.05 -3.43 -10.79
N MET A 17 -11.19 -2.11 -10.85
CA MET A 17 -10.18 -1.20 -11.39
C MET A 17 -9.08 -0.92 -10.36
N GLY A 18 -9.47 -0.66 -9.09
CA GLY A 18 -8.55 -0.49 -7.97
C GLY A 18 -7.58 -1.66 -7.78
N TYR A 19 -8.10 -2.90 -7.76
CA TYR A 19 -7.28 -4.10 -7.63
C TYR A 19 -6.34 -4.27 -8.82
N ARG A 20 -6.88 -4.25 -10.05
CA ARG A 20 -6.11 -4.65 -11.23
C ARG A 20 -5.12 -3.60 -11.70
N GLN A 21 -5.53 -2.34 -11.74
CA GLN A 21 -4.72 -1.28 -12.33
C GLN A 21 -3.86 -0.61 -11.26
N HIS A 22 -4.46 -0.17 -10.16
CA HIS A 22 -3.72 0.61 -9.15
C HIS A 22 -2.90 -0.26 -8.20
N LEU A 23 -3.48 -1.34 -7.67
CA LEU A 23 -2.77 -2.21 -6.73
C LEU A 23 -1.76 -3.10 -7.47
N VAL A 24 -2.23 -4.02 -8.30
CA VAL A 24 -1.38 -5.06 -8.91
C VAL A 24 -0.41 -4.49 -9.95
N ARG A 25 -0.91 -3.74 -10.94
CA ARG A 25 -0.07 -3.27 -12.06
C ARG A 25 0.77 -2.03 -11.74
N SER A 26 0.49 -1.32 -10.65
CA SER A 26 1.23 -0.10 -10.29
C SER A 26 1.93 -0.25 -8.96
N LEU A 27 1.22 -0.18 -7.83
CA LEU A 27 1.86 -0.07 -6.52
C LEU A 27 2.68 -1.31 -6.15
N LEU A 28 2.14 -2.51 -6.37
CA LEU A 28 2.87 -3.76 -6.13
C LEU A 28 4.03 -3.92 -7.12
N ALA A 29 3.81 -3.63 -8.39
CA ALA A 29 4.87 -3.66 -9.40
C ALA A 29 6.04 -2.71 -9.06
N ILE A 30 5.75 -1.50 -8.58
CA ILE A 30 6.76 -0.53 -8.12
C ILE A 30 7.50 -1.06 -6.89
N ARG A 31 6.78 -1.63 -5.92
CA ARG A 31 7.37 -2.24 -4.72
C ARG A 31 8.33 -3.37 -5.10
N ASP A 32 7.90 -4.26 -5.99
CA ASP A 32 8.68 -5.42 -6.43
C ASP A 32 9.91 -5.01 -7.28
N GLN A 33 9.88 -3.81 -7.89
CA GLN A 33 11.03 -3.19 -8.56
C GLN A 33 12.01 -2.49 -7.60
N GLY A 34 11.75 -2.52 -6.28
CA GLY A 34 12.59 -1.83 -5.28
C GLY A 34 12.29 -0.33 -5.15
N GLY A 35 11.14 0.13 -5.65
CA GLY A 35 10.71 1.52 -5.53
C GLY A 35 11.18 2.43 -6.67
N VAL A 36 10.72 3.68 -6.61
CA VAL A 36 10.99 4.72 -7.61
C VAL A 36 12.26 5.48 -7.25
N GLU A 37 13.16 5.64 -8.21
CA GLU A 37 14.32 6.52 -8.04
C GLU A 37 13.88 7.99 -8.07
N ILE A 38 14.32 8.75 -7.06
CA ILE A 38 14.04 10.19 -6.96
C ILE A 38 15.30 11.01 -7.22
N ALA A 39 15.13 12.32 -7.41
CA ALA A 39 16.20 13.21 -7.89
C ALA A 39 17.48 13.24 -7.03
N ASP A 40 17.41 12.89 -5.74
CA ASP A 40 18.61 12.84 -4.87
C ASP A 40 19.38 11.49 -4.97
N GLY A 41 18.87 10.52 -5.74
CA GLY A 41 19.44 9.18 -5.90
C GLY A 41 18.90 8.14 -4.92
N ASP A 42 18.02 8.50 -3.99
CA ASP A 42 17.31 7.54 -3.12
C ASP A 42 16.20 6.78 -3.86
N ARG A 43 15.76 5.68 -3.24
CA ARG A 43 14.63 4.87 -3.71
C ARG A 43 13.43 5.04 -2.80
N LEU A 44 12.30 5.44 -3.37
CA LEU A 44 11.03 5.59 -2.67
C LEU A 44 10.20 4.31 -2.82
N VAL A 45 10.10 3.53 -1.75
CA VAL A 45 9.40 2.24 -1.72
C VAL A 45 8.00 2.40 -1.14
N PRO A 46 6.94 2.00 -1.87
CA PRO A 46 5.57 2.03 -1.35
C PRO A 46 5.38 1.07 -0.18
N ASP A 47 4.80 1.57 0.91
CA ASP A 47 4.30 0.80 2.05
C ASP A 47 2.78 0.99 2.13
N LEU A 48 2.03 -0.10 1.93
CA LEU A 48 0.61 -0.02 1.58
C LEU A 48 -0.27 -0.43 2.77
N LEU A 49 -1.29 0.40 3.04
CA LEU A 49 -2.43 0.06 3.90
C LEU A 49 -3.68 -0.09 3.04
N LEU A 50 -4.27 -1.28 3.01
CA LEU A 50 -5.53 -1.49 2.28
C LEU A 50 -6.73 -1.06 3.11
N VAL A 51 -7.64 -0.30 2.52
CA VAL A 51 -8.89 0.10 3.17
C VAL A 51 -10.08 -0.25 2.29
N GLY A 52 -11.16 -0.74 2.91
CA GLY A 52 -12.38 -1.09 2.21
C GLY A 52 -13.48 -1.54 3.16
N ARG A 53 -14.62 -1.98 2.63
CA ARG A 53 -15.80 -2.33 3.45
C ARG A 53 -15.97 -3.82 3.72
N ASN A 54 -15.20 -4.67 3.05
CA ASN A 54 -15.31 -6.12 3.15
C ASN A 54 -13.99 -6.67 3.65
N GLU A 55 -13.96 -6.99 4.94
CA GLU A 55 -12.81 -7.54 5.66
C GLU A 55 -12.24 -8.80 4.99
N GLU A 56 -13.09 -9.76 4.64
CA GLU A 56 -12.65 -11.03 4.07
C GLU A 56 -11.91 -10.84 2.73
N LYS A 57 -12.43 -9.94 1.87
CA LYS A 57 -11.78 -9.58 0.61
C LYS A 57 -10.47 -8.84 0.83
N LEU A 58 -10.41 -7.94 1.80
CA LEU A 58 -9.18 -7.23 2.15
C LEU A 58 -8.11 -8.20 2.64
N ARG A 59 -8.45 -9.09 3.58
CA ARG A 59 -7.57 -10.14 4.10
C ARG A 59 -7.05 -11.03 2.97
N THR A 60 -7.94 -11.52 2.10
CA THR A 60 -7.55 -12.36 0.95
C THR A 60 -6.57 -11.65 0.01
N ILE A 61 -6.79 -10.36 -0.26
CA ILE A 61 -5.89 -9.56 -1.11
C ILE A 61 -4.56 -9.34 -0.39
N ALA A 62 -4.59 -9.05 0.91
CA ALA A 62 -3.40 -8.79 1.70
C ALA A 62 -2.50 -10.03 1.79
N GLU A 63 -3.06 -11.18 2.13
CA GLU A 63 -2.35 -12.48 2.17
C GLU A 63 -1.77 -12.84 0.81
N ARG A 64 -2.53 -12.64 -0.28
CA ARG A 64 -2.08 -12.96 -1.65
C ARG A 64 -0.83 -12.18 -2.06
N HIS A 65 -0.68 -10.94 -1.59
CA HIS A 65 0.36 -10.01 -2.05
C HIS A 65 1.38 -9.66 -0.97
N ASP A 66 1.39 -10.43 0.12
CA ASP A 66 2.25 -10.23 1.30
C ASP A 66 2.17 -8.78 1.83
N LEU A 67 0.94 -8.31 2.05
CA LEU A 67 0.66 -7.02 2.66
C LEU A 67 0.29 -7.24 4.12
N LYS A 68 0.99 -6.52 5.01
CA LYS A 68 0.83 -6.68 6.46
C LYS A 68 -0.37 -5.91 7.02
N ASN A 69 -0.80 -4.86 6.33
CA ASN A 69 -1.71 -3.86 6.87
C ASN A 69 -2.99 -3.75 6.03
N TRP A 70 -4.13 -3.98 6.66
CA TRP A 70 -5.45 -3.66 6.12
C TRP A 70 -6.41 -3.28 7.26
N THR A 71 -7.41 -2.47 6.96
CA THR A 71 -8.49 -2.10 7.90
C THR A 71 -9.80 -1.85 7.18
N THR A 72 -10.92 -1.97 7.88
CA THR A 72 -12.23 -1.51 7.41
C THR A 72 -12.61 -0.12 7.92
N ASP A 73 -11.82 0.44 8.82
CA ASP A 73 -12.02 1.77 9.40
C ASP A 73 -11.18 2.81 8.63
N VAL A 74 -11.88 3.69 7.90
CA VAL A 74 -11.22 4.75 7.12
C VAL A 74 -10.74 5.90 8.01
N ASP A 75 -11.44 6.17 9.10
CA ASP A 75 -11.13 7.29 10.00
C ASP A 75 -9.88 6.95 10.80
N GLU A 76 -9.75 5.71 11.29
CA GLU A 76 -8.54 5.19 11.90
C GLU A 76 -7.34 5.26 10.94
N ALA A 77 -7.55 4.87 9.68
CA ALA A 77 -6.50 4.92 8.66
C ALA A 77 -6.00 6.35 8.40
N LEU A 78 -6.91 7.33 8.37
CA LEU A 78 -6.56 8.74 8.12
C LEU A 78 -6.00 9.46 9.35
N ALA A 79 -6.46 9.08 10.56
CA ALA A 79 -5.94 9.62 11.82
C ALA A 79 -4.48 9.19 12.06
N ASN A 80 -4.10 8.01 11.56
CA ASN A 80 -2.72 7.57 11.49
C ASN A 80 -1.97 8.30 10.36
N SER A 81 -1.47 9.50 10.65
CA SER A 81 -0.49 10.23 9.81
C SER A 81 0.65 9.27 9.38
N PRO A 82 1.19 9.33 8.15
CA PRO A 82 1.93 8.23 7.51
C PRO A 82 3.28 7.95 8.18
N ARG A 83 3.23 7.28 9.31
CA ARG A 83 4.28 6.46 9.91
C ARG A 83 3.88 5.00 9.80
N LEU A 84 3.46 4.57 8.61
CA LEU A 84 3.08 3.18 8.33
C LEU A 84 4.25 2.18 8.53
N CYS A 85 5.46 2.68 8.80
CA CYS A 85 6.53 1.92 9.44
C CYS A 85 7.25 2.75 10.51
N ALA A 86 6.69 2.78 11.73
CA ALA A 86 7.48 2.97 12.95
C ALA A 86 7.24 1.79 13.89
N ARG A 87 7.62 0.60 13.43
CA ARG A 87 8.10 -0.51 14.24
C ARG A 87 9.14 -1.29 13.45
#